data_AF-A0A7J4EKP1-F1
#
_entry.id   AF-A0A7J4EKP1-F1
#
_cell.length_a   1.000
_cell.length_b   1.000
_cell.length_c   1.000
_cell.angle_alpha   90.00
_cell.angle_beta   90.00
_cell.angle_gamma   90.00
#
_symmetry.space_group_name_H-M   'P 1'
#
loop_
_entity.id
_entity.type
_entity.pdbx_description
1 polymer ?
#
loop_
_entity_poly.entity_id
_entity_poly.type
_entity_poly.pdbx_seq_one_letter_code
_entity_poly.pdbx_strand_id
1 'polypeptide(L)'
;MNLRKMSIGDLFNIAKESRTEDLKLLEACYNELMRRRKIREQEVDKYITKMSEHDLVQLAKKNMIKNPKIAIACYKELVWRYRIEYIEELMQSIKDEHDLVRLDDLLVKR
;
A
#
# COMPACT_ATOMS: atom_id res chain seq x y z
N MET A 1 18.08 -3.47 9.66
CA MET A 1 16.65 -3.85 9.73
C MET A 1 16.34 -4.85 8.61
N ASN A 2 15.60 -5.93 8.87
CA ASN A 2 15.23 -6.92 7.84
C ASN A 2 13.72 -6.88 7.57
N LEU A 3 13.32 -6.11 6.55
CA LEU A 3 11.94 -5.90 6.15
C LEU A 3 11.19 -7.21 5.83
N ARG A 4 11.89 -8.27 5.39
CA ARG A 4 11.27 -9.56 5.03
C ARG A 4 10.68 -10.30 6.23
N LYS A 5 11.17 -10.04 7.45
CA LYS A 5 10.69 -10.67 8.69
C LYS A 5 9.57 -9.87 9.36
N MET A 6 9.31 -8.65 8.91
CA MET A 6 8.33 -7.75 9.52
C MET A 6 6.92 -8.10 9.08
N SER A 7 5.92 -7.80 9.92
CA SER A 7 4.53 -7.96 9.52
C SER A 7 4.15 -6.89 8.47
N ILE A 8 3.07 -7.13 7.73
CA ILE A 8 2.52 -6.13 6.78
C ILE A 8 2.13 -4.84 7.53
N GLY A 9 1.63 -4.98 8.76
CA GLY A 9 1.29 -3.84 9.60
C GLY A 9 2.52 -3.01 9.98
N ASP A 10 3.61 -3.67 10.36
CA ASP A 10 4.84 -2.97 10.74
C ASP A 10 5.49 -2.27 9.55
N LEU A 11 5.52 -2.91 8.37
CA LEU A 11 6.00 -2.29 7.12
C LEU A 11 5.20 -1.02 6.79
N PHE A 12 3.88 -1.08 6.94
CA PHE A 12 3.01 0.06 6.72
C PHE A 12 3.23 1.16 7.76
N ASN A 13 3.35 0.82 9.05
CA ASN A 13 3.58 1.81 10.10
C ASN A 13 4.94 2.49 9.94
N ILE A 14 6.00 1.74 9.61
CA ILE A 14 7.31 2.33 9.31
C ILE A 14 7.21 3.29 8.14
N ALA A 15 6.57 2.89 7.04
CA ALA A 15 6.40 3.76 5.88
C ALA A 15 5.60 5.03 6.23
N LYS A 16 4.54 4.88 7.03
CA LYS A 16 3.68 5.98 7.47
C LYS A 16 4.38 6.96 8.43
N GLU A 17 5.20 6.44 9.33
CA GLU A 17 5.94 7.23 10.33
C GLU A 17 7.23 7.83 9.76
N SER A 18 7.70 7.30 8.62
CA SER A 18 8.82 7.87 7.88
C SER A 18 8.43 9.28 7.46
N ARG A 19 9.06 10.28 8.07
CA ARG A 19 8.97 11.67 7.61
C ARG A 19 9.47 11.76 6.17
N THR A 20 9.08 12.83 5.49
CA THR A 20 9.26 13.11 4.06
C THR A 20 10.68 12.94 3.47
N GLU A 21 11.70 12.69 4.29
CA GLU A 21 13.10 12.69 3.89
C GLU A 21 13.69 11.31 3.57
N ASP A 22 13.09 10.19 4.01
CA ASP A 22 13.62 8.84 3.72
C ASP A 22 12.82 8.12 2.62
N LEU A 23 12.89 8.67 1.41
CA LEU A 23 12.26 8.10 0.21
C LEU A 23 12.75 6.66 -0.06
N LYS A 24 14.00 6.34 0.29
CA LYS A 24 14.57 5.00 0.09
C LYS A 24 13.91 3.97 1.01
N LEU A 25 13.64 4.34 2.27
CA LEU A 25 12.92 3.48 3.20
C LEU A 25 11.46 3.27 2.77
N LEU A 26 10.79 4.34 2.33
CA LEU A 26 9.44 4.29 1.77
C LEU A 26 9.38 3.33 0.56
N GLU A 27 10.29 3.49 -0.39
CA GLU A 27 10.39 2.64 -1.58
C GLU A 27 10.69 1.18 -1.20
N ALA A 28 11.56 0.93 -0.22
CA ALA A 28 11.86 -0.42 0.25
C ALA A 28 10.63 -1.09 0.90
N CYS A 29 9.86 -0.35 1.71
CA CYS A 29 8.60 -0.83 2.29
C CYS A 29 7.56 -1.11 1.21
N TYR A 30 7.37 -0.19 0.25
CA TYR A 30 6.47 -0.35 -0.88
C TYR A 30 6.80 -1.60 -1.70
N ASN A 31 8.06 -1.76 -2.09
CA ASN A 31 8.53 -2.89 -2.89
C ASN A 31 8.32 -4.23 -2.17
N GLU A 32 8.56 -4.29 -0.87
CA GLU A 32 8.32 -5.52 -0.09
C GLU A 32 6.83 -5.83 0.04
N LEU A 33 5.96 -4.82 0.22
CA LEU A 33 4.51 -4.99 0.22
C LEU A 33 4.01 -5.51 -1.13
N MET A 34 4.45 -4.91 -2.24
CA MET A 34 4.10 -5.34 -3.59
C MET A 34 4.58 -6.76 -3.90
N ARG A 35 5.81 -7.11 -3.47
CA ARG A 35 6.34 -8.48 -3.61
C ARG A 35 5.44 -9.50 -2.91
N ARG A 36 5.01 -9.21 -1.68
CA ARG A 36 4.12 -10.09 -0.91
C ARG A 36 2.72 -10.16 -1.49
N ARG A 37 2.19 -9.05 -2.03
CA ARG A 37 0.92 -9.01 -2.75
C ARG A 37 0.94 -9.94 -3.96
N LYS A 38 2.01 -9.88 -4.77
CA LYS A 38 2.19 -10.75 -5.95
C LYS A 38 2.20 -12.23 -5.58
N ILE A 39 2.84 -12.60 -4.47
CA ILE A 39 2.82 -13.99 -3.96
C ILE A 39 1.39 -14.38 -3.54
N ARG A 40 0.72 -13.51 -2.79
CA ARG A 40 -0.67 -13.76 -2.35
C ARG A 40 -1.66 -13.90 -3.51
N GLU A 41 -1.47 -13.13 -4.58
CA GLU A 41 -2.25 -13.24 -5.82
C GLU A 41 -2.10 -14.59 -6.52
N GLN A 42 -0.96 -15.27 -6.33
CA GLN A 42 -0.69 -16.60 -6.87
C GLN A 42 -1.24 -17.71 -5.95
N GLU A 43 -1.27 -17.49 -4.63
CA GLU A 43 -1.55 -18.52 -3.64
C GLU A 43 -2.99 -18.53 -3.07
N VAL A 44 -3.58 -17.36 -2.75
CA VAL A 44 -4.63 -17.30 -1.71
C VAL A 44 -6.04 -17.04 -2.22
N ASP A 45 -6.27 -16.31 -3.31
CA ASP A 45 -7.59 -16.22 -3.97
C ASP A 45 -7.51 -15.25 -5.16
N LYS A 46 -7.12 -15.75 -6.33
CA LYS A 46 -7.05 -14.98 -7.58
C LYS A 46 -8.38 -14.27 -7.92
N TYR A 47 -9.48 -14.79 -7.41
CA TYR A 47 -10.80 -14.20 -7.57
C TYR A 47 -10.93 -12.91 -6.77
N ILE A 48 -10.70 -12.95 -5.45
CA ILE A 48 -10.85 -11.79 -4.54
C ILE A 48 -9.89 -10.67 -4.93
N THR A 49 -8.63 -10.98 -5.26
CA THR A 49 -7.63 -9.94 -5.61
C THR A 49 -7.97 -9.17 -6.88
N LYS A 50 -8.79 -9.72 -7.77
CA LYS A 50 -9.20 -9.10 -9.04
C LYS A 50 -10.54 -8.38 -8.99
N MET A 51 -11.29 -8.51 -7.90
CA MET A 51 -12.60 -7.86 -7.77
C MET A 51 -12.45 -6.34 -7.63
N SER A 52 -13.46 -5.60 -8.07
CA SER A 52 -13.55 -4.17 -7.78
C SER A 52 -13.75 -3.96 -6.27
N GLU A 53 -13.40 -2.78 -5.76
CA GLU A 53 -13.68 -2.42 -4.37
C GLU A 53 -15.17 -2.53 -4.04
N HIS A 54 -16.04 -2.06 -4.94
CA HIS A 54 -17.48 -2.16 -4.79
C HIS A 54 -17.91 -3.63 -4.59
N ASP A 55 -17.46 -4.52 -5.46
CA ASP A 55 -17.83 -5.94 -5.39
C ASP A 55 -17.28 -6.62 -4.14
N LEU A 56 -16.07 -6.27 -3.70
CA LEU A 56 -15.49 -6.76 -2.45
C LEU A 56 -16.35 -6.39 -1.24
N VAL A 57 -16.84 -5.15 -1.19
CA VAL A 57 -17.72 -4.68 -0.11
C VAL A 57 -19.06 -5.41 -0.13
N GLN A 58 -19.67 -5.58 -1.31
CA GLN A 58 -20.94 -6.31 -1.43
C GLN A 58 -20.79 -7.79 -1.05
N LEU A 59 -19.72 -8.44 -1.53
CA LEU A 59 -19.43 -9.83 -1.23
C LEU A 59 -19.17 -10.04 0.26
N ALA A 60 -18.44 -9.12 0.90
CA ALA A 60 -18.19 -9.15 2.33
C ALA A 60 -19.50 -9.07 3.12
N LYS A 61 -20.35 -8.08 2.84
CA LYS A 61 -21.65 -7.89 3.50
C LYS A 61 -22.55 -9.11 3.37
N LYS A 62 -22.66 -9.68 2.17
CA LYS A 62 -23.46 -10.89 1.90
C LYS A 62 -22.99 -12.11 2.70
N ASN A 63 -21.69 -12.20 2.97
CA ASN A 63 -21.07 -13.37 3.61
C ASN A 63 -20.73 -13.16 5.10
N MET A 64 -20.97 -11.98 5.68
CA MET A 64 -20.65 -11.69 7.09
C MET A 64 -21.14 -12.77 8.07
N ILE A 65 -22.38 -13.26 7.89
CA ILE A 65 -22.98 -14.29 8.74
C ILE A 65 -22.82 -15.68 8.12
N LYS A 66 -23.07 -15.80 6.82
CA LYS A 66 -23.14 -17.10 6.12
C LYS A 66 -21.77 -17.75 5.92
N ASN A 67 -20.74 -16.95 5.64
CA ASN A 67 -19.38 -17.43 5.45
C ASN A 67 -18.36 -16.35 5.86
N PRO A 68 -18.08 -16.21 7.17
CA PRO A 68 -17.19 -15.17 7.68
C PRO A 68 -15.79 -15.20 7.09
N LYS A 69 -15.30 -16.37 6.64
CA LYS A 69 -13.97 -16.50 6.03
C LYS A 69 -13.86 -15.70 4.73
N ILE A 70 -14.89 -15.72 3.88
CA ILE A 70 -14.93 -14.93 2.64
C ILE A 70 -14.99 -13.44 2.98
N ALA A 71 -15.82 -13.05 3.95
CA ALA A 71 -15.91 -11.65 4.37
C ALA A 71 -14.56 -11.13 4.88
N ILE A 72 -13.87 -11.90 5.73
CA ILE A 72 -12.53 -11.58 6.22
C ILE A 72 -11.53 -11.47 5.07
N ALA A 73 -11.58 -12.37 4.08
CA ALA A 73 -10.68 -12.31 2.92
C ALA A 73 -10.90 -11.04 2.08
N CYS A 74 -12.16 -10.62 1.89
CA CYS A 74 -12.51 -9.38 1.20
C CYS A 74 -12.00 -8.15 1.97
N TYR A 75 -12.25 -8.08 3.29
CA TYR A 75 -11.75 -6.96 4.11
C TYR A 75 -10.22 -6.91 4.15
N LYS A 76 -9.54 -8.06 4.23
CA LYS A 76 -8.08 -8.12 4.14
C LYS A 76 -7.58 -7.56 2.81
N GLU A 77 -8.24 -7.88 1.70
CA GLU A 77 -7.88 -7.33 0.40
C GLU A 77 -8.03 -5.80 0.35
N LEU A 78 -9.14 -5.27 0.87
CA LEU A 78 -9.36 -3.82 0.94
C LEU A 78 -8.27 -3.11 1.77
N VAL A 79 -7.94 -3.66 2.95
CA VAL A 79 -6.87 -3.12 3.79
C VAL A 79 -5.51 -3.18 3.07
N TRP A 80 -5.25 -4.24 2.30
CA TRP A 80 -4.04 -4.35 1.50
C TRP A 80 -3.92 -3.25 0.45
N ARG A 81 -5.00 -2.97 -0.29
CA ARG A 81 -5.05 -1.92 -1.31
C ARG A 81 -4.80 -0.55 -0.71
N TYR A 82 -5.56 -0.20 0.33
CA TYR A 82 -5.40 1.05 1.05
C TYR A 82 -3.96 1.30 1.50
N ARG A 83 -3.29 0.29 2.08
CA ARG A 83 -1.91 0.43 2.55
C ARG A 83 -0.91 0.71 1.44
N ILE A 84 -1.12 0.12 0.26
CA ILE A 84 -0.24 0.31 -0.90
C ILE A 84 -0.46 1.71 -1.48
N GLU A 85 -1.72 2.08 -1.73
CA GLU A 85 -2.10 3.38 -2.28
C GLU A 85 -1.61 4.52 -1.38
N TYR A 86 -1.78 4.41 -0.06
CA TYR A 86 -1.29 5.41 0.88
C TYR A 86 0.23 5.65 0.78
N ILE A 87 1.02 4.57 0.66
CA ILE A 87 2.49 4.71 0.56
C ILE A 87 2.86 5.30 -0.80
N GLU A 88 2.15 4.92 -1.87
CA GLU A 88 2.36 5.46 -3.22
C GLU A 88 2.08 6.98 -3.26
N GLU A 89 0.98 7.43 -2.68
CA GLU A 89 0.63 8.85 -2.54
C GLU A 89 1.68 9.61 -1.72
N LEU A 90 2.14 9.03 -0.61
CA LEU A 90 3.18 9.63 0.22
C LEU A 90 4.49 9.81 -0.56
N MET A 91 4.93 8.78 -1.29
CA MET A 91 6.11 8.89 -2.16
C MET A 91 5.95 9.94 -3.25
N GLN A 92 4.75 10.08 -3.84
CA GLN A 92 4.49 11.07 -4.87
C GLN A 92 4.55 12.50 -4.30
N SER A 93 3.92 12.74 -3.15
CA SER A 93 3.93 14.05 -2.49
C SER A 93 5.35 14.54 -2.18
N ILE A 94 6.24 13.65 -1.73
CA ILE A 94 7.65 13.95 -1.45
C ILE A 94 8.40 14.31 -2.74
N LYS A 95 8.16 13.58 -3.83
CA LYS A 95 8.78 13.87 -5.13
C LYS A 95 8.34 15.23 -5.66
N ASP A 96 7.05 15.53 -5.58
CA ASP A 96 6.48 16.80 -6.02
C ASP A 96 7.08 17.97 -5.21
N GLU A 97 7.23 17.83 -3.89
CA GLU A 97 7.89 18.83 -3.04
C GLU A 97 9.36 19.06 -3.43
N HIS A 98 10.12 17.98 -3.67
CA HIS A 98 11.50 18.09 -4.15
C HIS A 98 11.62 18.75 -5.53
N ASP A 99 10.70 18.46 -6.45
CA ASP A 99 10.71 19.04 -7.79
C ASP A 99 10.33 20.53 -7.76
N LEU A 100 9.44 20.95 -6.86
CA LEU A 100 9.13 22.37 -6.62
C LEU A 100 10.35 23.14 -6.09
N VAL A 101 11.06 22.61 -5.09
CA VAL A 101 12.29 23.22 -4.56
C VAL A 101 13.35 23.36 -5.66
N ARG A 102 13.50 22.33 -6.50
CA ARG A 102 14.42 22.38 -7.65
C ARG A 102 14.03 23.44 -8.68
N LEU A 103 12.74 23.62 -8.93
CA LEU A 103 12.25 24.63 -9.86
C LEU A 103 12.55 26.04 -9.33
N ASP A 104 12.32 26.30 -8.04
CA ASP A 104 12.64 27.57 -7.40
C ASP A 104 14.14 27.87 -7.48
N ASP A 105 15.01 26.90 -7.21
CA ASP A 105 16.46 27.04 -7.34
C ASP A 105 16.90 27.42 -8.77
N LEU A 106 16.21 26.90 -9.78
CA LEU A 106 16.47 27.23 -11.19
C LEU A 106 15.96 28.62 -11.57
N LEU A 107 14.87 29.10 -10.97
CA LEU A 107 14.30 30.42 -11.21
C LEU A 107 15.07 31.53 -10.49
N VAL A 108 15.58 31.28 -9.27
CA VAL A 108 16.37 32.26 -8.49
C VAL A 108 17.78 32.46 -9.05
N LYS A 109 18.33 31.49 -9.79
CA LYS A 109 19.64 31.59 -10.45
C LYS A 109 19.60 32.32 -11.81
N ARG A 110 18.49 32.96 -12.18
CA ARG A 110 18.36 33.86 -13.33
C ARG A 110 18.20 35.31 -12.88
#